data_AF-A0A2H9T850-F1
#
_entry.id   AF-A0A2H9T850-F1
#
_cell.length_a   1.000
_cell.length_b   1.000
_cell.length_c   1.000
_cell.angle_alpha   90.00
_cell.angle_beta   90.00
_cell.angle_gamma   90.00
#
_symmetry.space_group_name_H-M   'P 1'
#
loop_
_entity.id
_entity.type
_entity.pdbx_description
1 polymer ?
#
loop_
_entity_poly.entity_id
_entity_poly.type
_entity_poly.pdbx_seq_one_letter_code
_entity_poly.pdbx_strand_id
1 'polypeptide(L)' 'MVEGFGGQLTRLTQEQADYIGIFPDGPFKDKEYRY' A
#
# COMPACT_ATOMS: atom_id res chain seq x y z
N MET A 1 0.41 5.91 13.75
CA MET A 1 0.40 4.62 14.49
C MET A 1 1.56 3.73 14.09
N VAL A 2 1.80 3.41 12.80
CA VAL A 2 2.93 2.52 12.39
C VAL A 2 4.32 3.08 12.74
N GLU A 3 4.63 4.31 12.32
CA GLU A 3 5.93 4.96 12.62
C GLU A 3 6.17 5.14 14.12
N GLY A 4 5.10 5.36 14.90
CA GLY A 4 5.17 5.50 16.37
C GLY A 4 5.58 4.22 17.11
N PHE A 5 5.51 3.06 16.44
CA PHE A 5 6.03 1.78 16.93
C PHE A 5 7.37 1.40 16.27
N GLY A 6 8.01 2.34 15.56
CA GLY A 6 9.26 2.09 14.83
C GLY A 6 9.06 1.32 13.51
N GLY A 7 7.83 1.15 13.05
CA GLY A 7 7.55 0.49 11.77
C GLY A 7 7.90 1.39 10.60
N GLN A 8 8.60 0.83 9.61
CA GLN A 8 8.91 1.50 8.34
C GLN A 8 8.20 0.78 7.20
N LEU A 9 7.39 1.52 6.44
CA LEU A 9 6.65 0.97 5.31
C LEU A 9 7.46 1.08 4.02
N THR A 10 7.56 -0.03 3.29
CA THR A 10 8.08 -0.03 1.92
C THR A 10 7.15 0.77 1.01
N ARG A 11 7.74 1.57 0.12
CA ARG A 11 6.99 2.31 -0.91
C ARG A 11 6.98 1.50 -2.21
N LEU A 12 5.81 1.41 -2.83
CA LEU A 12 5.68 0.79 -4.15
C LEU A 12 6.41 1.65 -5.18
N THR A 13 7.09 0.98 -6.12
CA THR A 13 7.48 1.64 -7.36
C THR A 13 6.25 1.83 -8.24
N GLN A 14 6.34 2.74 -9.21
CA GLN A 14 5.26 2.92 -10.19
C GLN A 14 4.96 1.61 -10.93
N GLU A 15 5.99 0.89 -11.36
CA GLU A 15 5.86 -0.41 -12.03
C GLU A 15 5.11 -1.44 -11.17
N GLN A 16 5.39 -1.51 -9.87
CA GLN A 16 4.71 -2.42 -8.96
C GLN A 16 3.23 -2.04 -8.77
N ALA A 17 2.94 -0.75 -8.64
CA ALA A 17 1.58 -0.24 -8.50
C ALA A 17 0.76 -0.54 -9.76
N ASP A 18 1.35 -0.31 -10.93
CA ASP A 18 0.76 -0.64 -12.24
C ASP A 18 0.52 -2.16 -12.38
N TYR A 19 1.49 -2.99 -11.97
CA TYR A 19 1.40 -4.45 -12.06
C TYR A 19 0.21 -5.03 -11.30
N ILE A 20 -0.13 -4.48 -10.13
CA ILE A 20 -1.29 -4.90 -9.33
C ILE A 20 -2.53 -4.01 -9.54
N GLY A 21 -2.45 -3.03 -10.45
CA GLY A 21 -3.58 -2.18 -10.83
C GLY A 21 -4.07 -1.24 -9.73
N ILE A 22 -3.17 -0.68 -8.91
CA ILE A 22 -3.51 0.28 -7.84
C ILE A 22 -2.70 1.57 -7.96
N PHE A 23 -3.10 2.60 -7.21
CA PHE A 23 -2.29 3.81 -7.07
C PHE A 23 -1.16 3.61 -6.05
N PRO A 24 0.02 4.23 -6.25
CA PRO A 24 1.16 4.12 -5.33
C PRO A 24 0.87 4.55 -3.89
N ASP A 25 -0.07 5.50 -3.70
CA ASP A 25 -0.50 6.02 -2.39
C ASP A 25 -1.85 5.44 -1.92
N GLY A 26 -2.34 4.42 -2.62
CA GLY A 26 -3.58 3.71 -2.30
C GLY A 26 -4.85 4.37 -2.87
N PRO A 27 -6.05 3.81 -2.56
CA PRO A 27 -6.29 2.69 -1.65
C PRO A 27 -5.59 1.39 -2.10
N PHE A 28 -5.04 0.64 -1.14
CA PHE A 28 -4.18 -0.54 -1.41
C PHE A 28 -4.93 -1.87 -1.54
N LYS A 29 -6.23 -1.87 -1.25
CA LYS A 29 -7.15 -3.01 -1.27
C LYS A 29 -8.55 -2.53 -1.61
N ASP A 30 -9.38 -3.43 -2.15
CA ASP A 30 -10.79 -3.15 -2.40
C ASP A 30 -11.63 -3.13 -1.12
N LYS A 31 -12.92 -2.83 -1.28
CA LYS A 31 -13.90 -2.71 -0.20
C LYS A 31 -14.32 -4.05 0.43
N GLU A 32 -14.15 -5.16 -0.27
CA GLU A 32 -14.56 -6.50 0.19
C GLU A 32 -13.44 -7.18 1.00
N TYR A 33 -12.22 -6.65 0.87
CA TYR A 33 -11.05 -7.04 1.62
C TYR A 33 -11.27 -6.92 3.14
N ARG A 34 -10.91 -7.99 3.87
CA ARG A 34 -11.20 -8.14 5.31
C ARG A 34 -10.05 -7.70 6.23
N TYR A 35 -9.16 -6.84 5.71
CA TYR A 35 -7.91 -6.38 6.34
C TYR A 35 -6.87 -7.50 6.48
#